data_AF-A0A9P6WV99-F1
#
_entry.id   AF-A0A9P6WV99-F1
#
_cell.length_a   1.000
_cell.length_b   1.000
_cell.length_c   1.000
_cell.angle_alpha   90.00
_cell.angle_beta   90.00
_cell.angle_gamma   90.00
#
_symmetry.space_group_name_H-M   'P 1'
#
loop_
_entity.id
_entity.type
_entity.pdbx_description
1 polymer ?
#
loop_
_entity_poly.entity_id
_entity_poly.type
_entity_poly.pdbx_seq_one_letter_code
_entity_poly.pdbx_strand_id
1 'polypeptide(L)'
;MATPASVEALRLEALGASSSTPGLTAMSTSLLRAPRLMDTTTNKSYKRGQILFIEWALAQDISLTSFTDVHLTNFLSEMFQARGCNHSTICLFRSAVTHLHEHPSSLRSSDIVNSLIASLKSRAPPQPIHRPTVDLSPSLKAVRLIDINDLSTPLPHLQQKLAFLLGMAAFLRPSDLHRIDFTVADKIGAQNFFLAFNYHYLLMVITIVMKLY
;
A
#
# COMPACT_ATOMS: atom_id res chain seq x y z
N MET A 1 -10.12 17.83 -26.46
CA MET A 1 -9.77 17.02 -25.27
C MET A 1 -11.03 16.35 -24.76
N ALA A 2 -11.01 15.04 -24.49
CA ALA A 2 -12.14 14.32 -23.92
C ALA A 2 -12.46 14.83 -22.51
N THR A 3 -13.73 14.85 -22.12
CA THR A 3 -14.13 15.27 -20.77
C THR A 3 -13.85 14.15 -19.76
N PRO A 4 -13.61 14.46 -18.47
CA PRO A 4 -13.35 13.43 -17.45
C PRO A 4 -14.46 12.37 -17.36
N ALA A 5 -15.71 12.77 -17.57
CA ALA A 5 -16.85 11.86 -17.61
C ALA A 5 -16.82 10.93 -18.83
N SER A 6 -16.40 11.43 -19.99
CA SER A 6 -16.25 10.63 -21.21
C SER A 6 -15.13 9.59 -21.06
N VAL A 7 -13.99 9.96 -20.48
CA VAL A 7 -12.87 9.02 -20.25
C VAL A 7 -13.25 7.93 -19.24
N GLU A 8 -14.01 8.27 -18.19
CA GLU A 8 -14.51 7.28 -17.24
C GLU A 8 -15.50 6.30 -17.89
N ALA A 9 -16.38 6.79 -18.77
CA ALA A 9 -17.29 5.93 -19.53
C ALA A 9 -16.51 4.93 -20.42
N LEU A 10 -15.53 5.43 -21.18
CA LEU A 10 -14.65 4.60 -22.01
C LEU A 10 -13.86 3.56 -21.19
N ARG A 11 -13.45 3.93 -19.97
CA ARG A 11 -12.77 3.00 -19.05
C ARG A 11 -13.69 1.83 -18.66
N LEU A 12 -14.94 2.14 -18.28
CA LEU A 12 -15.92 1.13 -17.88
C LEU A 12 -16.33 0.24 -19.06
N GLU A 13 -16.37 0.80 -20.27
CA GLU A 13 -16.61 0.09 -21.52
C GLU A 13 -15.47 -0.87 -21.84
N ALA A 14 -14.20 -0.41 -21.85
CA ALA A 14 -13.03 -1.25 -22.10
C ALA A 14 -12.89 -2.40 -21.08
N LEU A 15 -13.20 -2.14 -19.81
CA LEU A 15 -13.25 -3.19 -18.77
C LEU A 15 -14.38 -4.21 -19.02
N GLY A 16 -15.50 -3.79 -19.59
CA GLY A 16 -16.58 -4.69 -19.98
C GLY A 16 -16.25 -5.52 -21.22
N ALA A 17 -15.72 -4.86 -22.26
CA ALA A 17 -15.34 -5.48 -23.51
C ALA A 17 -14.22 -6.52 -23.32
N SER A 18 -13.19 -6.22 -22.54
CA SER A 18 -12.10 -7.17 -22.24
C SER A 18 -12.55 -8.41 -21.44
N SER A 19 -13.72 -8.39 -20.81
CA SER A 19 -14.31 -9.55 -20.13
C SER A 19 -15.26 -10.36 -21.02
N SER A 20 -15.48 -9.93 -22.26
CA SER A 20 -16.43 -10.56 -23.19
C SER A 20 -15.68 -11.54 -24.10
N THR A 21 -15.74 -12.83 -23.78
CA THR A 21 -15.20 -13.89 -24.64
C THR A 21 -16.33 -14.53 -25.46
N PRO A 22 -16.16 -14.72 -26.79
CA PRO A 22 -17.13 -15.40 -27.62
C PRO A 22 -17.47 -16.79 -27.06
N GLY A 23 -18.77 -17.10 -26.95
CA GLY A 23 -19.27 -18.40 -26.45
C GLY A 23 -19.58 -18.45 -24.95
N LEU A 24 -19.30 -17.40 -24.18
CA LEU A 24 -19.71 -17.32 -22.77
C LEU A 24 -21.17 -16.89 -22.62
N THR A 25 -21.84 -17.45 -21.61
CA THR A 25 -23.19 -17.01 -21.23
C THR A 25 -23.15 -15.61 -20.61
N ALA A 26 -24.27 -14.87 -20.69
CA ALA A 26 -24.39 -13.55 -20.05
C ALA A 26 -24.08 -13.59 -18.54
N MET A 27 -24.42 -14.70 -17.87
CA MET A 27 -24.13 -14.89 -16.44
C MET A 27 -22.63 -15.06 -16.20
N SER A 28 -21.94 -15.88 -16.99
CA SER A 28 -20.49 -16.06 -16.91
C SER A 28 -19.75 -14.74 -17.14
N THR A 29 -20.13 -13.99 -18.16
CA THR A 29 -19.55 -12.66 -18.45
C THR A 29 -19.79 -11.68 -17.30
N SER A 30 -20.98 -11.68 -16.70
CA SER A 30 -21.30 -10.84 -15.54
C SER A 30 -20.42 -11.18 -14.33
N LEU A 31 -20.26 -12.47 -14.00
CA LEU A 31 -19.43 -12.92 -12.88
C LEU A 31 -17.94 -12.59 -13.10
N LEU A 32 -17.44 -12.67 -14.34
CA LEU A 32 -16.07 -12.29 -14.68
C LEU A 32 -15.86 -10.77 -14.68
N ARG A 33 -16.89 -9.99 -15.01
CA ARG A 33 -16.85 -8.52 -15.05
C ARG A 33 -16.96 -7.91 -13.65
N ALA A 34 -17.81 -8.44 -12.78
CA ALA A 34 -18.17 -7.82 -11.52
C ALA A 34 -16.96 -7.42 -10.64
N PRO A 35 -15.96 -8.30 -10.37
CA PRO A 35 -14.82 -7.95 -9.52
C PRO A 35 -13.99 -6.76 -10.05
N ARG A 36 -14.01 -6.55 -11.36
CA ARG A 36 -13.23 -5.51 -12.05
C ARG A 36 -13.88 -4.13 -11.96
N LEU A 37 -15.18 -4.09 -11.67
CA LEU A 37 -15.97 -2.88 -11.51
C LEU A 37 -16.23 -2.50 -10.04
N MET A 38 -15.99 -3.42 -9.10
CA MET A 38 -16.19 -3.17 -7.68
C MET A 38 -15.31 -2.04 -7.15
N ASP A 39 -15.80 -1.32 -6.15
CA ASP A 39 -15.06 -0.23 -5.50
C ASP A 39 -14.02 -0.77 -4.50
N THR A 40 -13.05 -1.53 -5.00
CA THR A 40 -11.96 -2.11 -4.19
C THR A 40 -10.75 -1.19 -4.15
N THR A 41 -9.91 -1.33 -3.11
CA THR A 41 -8.63 -0.61 -3.02
C THR A 41 -7.75 -0.81 -4.26
N THR A 42 -7.74 -2.01 -4.83
CA THR A 42 -7.01 -2.33 -6.07
C THR A 42 -7.57 -1.60 -7.28
N ASN A 43 -8.89 -1.59 -7.46
CA ASN A 43 -9.50 -0.90 -8.60
C ASN A 43 -9.32 0.63 -8.49
N LYS A 44 -9.35 1.17 -7.28
CA LYS A 44 -9.03 2.58 -7.00
C LYS A 44 -7.60 2.92 -7.40
N SER A 45 -6.62 2.08 -7.05
CA SER A 45 -5.22 2.32 -7.41
C SER A 45 -4.97 2.18 -8.92
N TYR A 46 -5.72 1.32 -9.60
CA TYR A 46 -5.62 1.12 -11.06
C TYR A 46 -6.21 2.26 -11.88
N LYS A 47 -7.27 2.92 -11.36
CA LYS A 47 -8.02 3.94 -12.09
C LYS A 47 -7.14 5.01 -12.74
N ARG A 48 -6.14 5.53 -12.02
CA ARG A 48 -5.24 6.56 -12.56
C ARG A 48 -4.46 6.08 -13.78
N GLY A 49 -3.87 4.88 -13.71
CA GLY A 49 -3.10 4.33 -14.83
C GLY A 49 -3.97 4.05 -16.05
N GLN A 50 -5.19 3.56 -15.83
CA GLN A 50 -6.17 3.30 -16.89
C GLN A 50 -6.62 4.59 -17.60
N ILE A 51 -6.96 5.63 -16.84
CA ILE A 51 -7.37 6.94 -17.40
C ILE A 51 -6.25 7.53 -18.26
N LEU A 52 -5.02 7.56 -17.74
CA LEU A 52 -3.87 8.08 -18.47
C LEU A 52 -3.59 7.30 -19.75
N PHE A 53 -3.75 5.98 -19.72
CA PHE A 53 -3.61 5.16 -20.91
C PHE A 53 -4.70 5.43 -21.94
N ILE A 54 -5.96 5.57 -21.52
CA ILE A 54 -7.07 5.88 -22.44
C ILE A 54 -6.84 7.23 -23.12
N GLU A 55 -6.46 8.26 -22.36
CA GLU A 55 -6.14 9.57 -22.93
C GLU A 55 -4.99 9.48 -23.96
N TRP A 56 -3.94 8.75 -23.62
CA TRP A 56 -2.78 8.53 -24.49
C TRP A 56 -3.15 7.73 -25.75
N ALA A 57 -3.93 6.66 -25.60
CA ALA A 57 -4.37 5.79 -26.69
C ALA A 57 -5.31 6.53 -27.65
N LEU A 58 -6.23 7.35 -27.13
CA LEU A 58 -7.11 8.20 -27.96
C LEU A 58 -6.31 9.23 -28.77
N ALA A 59 -5.23 9.78 -28.20
CA ALA A 59 -4.38 10.73 -28.92
C ALA A 59 -3.59 10.08 -30.07
N GLN A 60 -3.36 8.77 -30.00
CA GLN A 60 -2.62 7.99 -31.00
C GLN A 60 -3.50 7.08 -31.87
N ASP A 61 -4.83 7.16 -31.72
CA ASP A 61 -5.80 6.29 -32.42
C ASP A 61 -5.56 4.78 -32.18
N ILE A 62 -5.23 4.42 -30.94
CA ILE A 62 -4.95 3.04 -30.52
C ILE A 62 -6.19 2.42 -29.86
N SER A 63 -6.46 1.16 -30.18
CA SER A 63 -7.52 0.37 -29.52
C SER A 63 -7.33 0.25 -28.01
N LEU A 64 -8.41 0.41 -27.25
CA LEU A 64 -8.38 0.34 -25.79
C LEU A 64 -8.30 -1.08 -25.23
N THR A 65 -8.64 -2.10 -26.02
CA THR A 65 -8.73 -3.51 -25.57
C THR A 65 -7.84 -4.48 -26.35
N SER A 66 -7.40 -4.10 -27.54
CA SER A 66 -6.57 -4.92 -28.44
C SER A 66 -5.22 -4.27 -28.79
N PHE A 67 -4.68 -3.47 -27.87
CA PHE A 67 -3.36 -2.86 -28.02
C PHE A 67 -2.21 -3.87 -27.86
N THR A 68 -1.12 -3.65 -28.60
CA THR A 68 0.04 -4.54 -28.57
C THR A 68 0.96 -4.26 -27.37
N ASP A 69 1.89 -5.18 -27.13
CA ASP A 69 2.96 -4.98 -26.16
C ASP A 69 3.89 -3.81 -26.51
N VAL A 70 4.08 -3.51 -27.80
CA VAL A 70 4.76 -2.29 -28.28
C VAL A 70 4.03 -1.04 -27.81
N HIS A 71 2.71 -0.96 -27.95
CA HIS A 71 1.93 0.19 -27.47
C HIS A 71 2.05 0.37 -25.95
N LEU A 72 1.94 -0.73 -25.19
CA LEU A 72 2.13 -0.70 -23.74
C LEU A 72 3.55 -0.23 -23.38
N THR A 73 4.57 -0.72 -24.08
CA THR A 73 5.97 -0.33 -23.87
C THR A 73 6.16 1.17 -24.11
N ASN A 74 5.63 1.70 -25.21
CA ASN A 74 5.71 3.12 -25.54
C ASN A 74 5.02 3.99 -24.48
N PHE A 75 3.79 3.63 -24.09
CA PHE A 75 3.08 4.32 -23.01
C PHE A 75 3.88 4.36 -21.71
N LEU A 76 4.40 3.21 -21.25
CA LEU A 76 5.17 3.13 -20.00
C LEU A 76 6.47 3.95 -20.08
N SER A 77 7.11 3.96 -21.25
CA SER A 77 8.31 4.75 -21.49
C SER A 77 8.04 6.25 -21.40
N GLU A 78 6.90 6.71 -21.92
CA GLU A 78 6.48 8.10 -21.87
C GLU A 78 6.10 8.52 -20.44
N MET A 79 5.40 7.65 -19.70
CA MET A 79 5.08 7.92 -18.29
C MET A 79 6.34 8.05 -17.43
N PHE A 80 7.39 7.29 -17.76
CA PHE A 80 8.67 7.39 -17.07
C PHE A 80 9.42 8.67 -17.45
N GLN A 81 9.59 8.95 -18.75
CA GLN A 81 10.42 10.05 -19.24
C GLN A 81 9.73 11.41 -19.14
N ALA A 82 8.52 11.53 -19.67
CA ALA A 82 7.82 12.81 -19.77
C ALA A 82 7.13 13.21 -18.45
N ARG A 83 6.66 12.22 -17.68
CA ARG A 83 5.93 12.47 -16.42
C ARG A 83 6.72 12.17 -15.15
N GLY A 84 7.97 11.70 -15.27
CA GLY A 84 8.85 11.44 -14.14
C GLY A 84 8.32 10.37 -13.16
N CYS A 85 7.49 9.44 -13.63
CA CYS A 85 6.95 8.39 -12.76
C CYS A 85 8.07 7.44 -12.31
N ASN A 86 8.10 7.10 -11.02
CA ASN A 86 9.06 6.13 -10.50
C ASN A 86 8.72 4.69 -10.95
N HIS A 87 9.70 3.79 -10.81
CA HIS A 87 9.56 2.38 -11.22
C HIS A 87 8.33 1.68 -10.62
N SER A 88 8.04 1.91 -9.34
CA SER A 88 6.89 1.29 -8.67
C SER A 88 5.56 1.76 -9.27
N THR A 89 5.46 3.05 -9.60
CA THR A 89 4.30 3.62 -10.31
C THR A 89 4.18 3.05 -11.72
N ILE A 90 5.29 2.88 -12.44
CA ILE A 90 5.29 2.23 -13.77
C ILE A 90 4.80 0.78 -13.67
N CYS A 91 5.25 0.01 -12.68
CA CYS A 91 4.76 -1.36 -12.45
C CYS A 91 3.26 -1.41 -12.14
N LEU A 92 2.76 -0.44 -11.39
CA LEU A 92 1.33 -0.29 -11.12
C LEU A 92 0.56 0.01 -12.40
N PHE A 93 1.03 0.97 -13.20
CA PHE A 93 0.41 1.32 -14.48
C PHE A 93 0.42 0.15 -15.46
N ARG A 94 1.55 -0.58 -15.57
CA ARG A 94 1.62 -1.82 -16.35
C ARG A 94 0.49 -2.76 -15.96
N SER A 95 0.37 -3.08 -14.68
CA SER A 95 -0.67 -3.98 -14.19
C SER A 95 -2.08 -3.45 -14.50
N ALA A 96 -2.32 -2.17 -14.20
CA ALA A 96 -3.61 -1.52 -14.39
C ALA A 96 -4.08 -1.49 -15.86
N VAL A 97 -3.16 -1.22 -16.78
CA VAL A 97 -3.42 -1.15 -18.22
C VAL A 97 -3.54 -2.54 -18.82
N THR A 98 -2.69 -3.49 -18.45
CA THR A 98 -2.81 -4.89 -18.89
C THR A 98 -4.19 -5.47 -18.56
N HIS A 99 -4.83 -5.04 -17.48
CA HIS A 99 -6.21 -5.41 -17.23
C HIS A 99 -7.16 -4.96 -18.35
N LEU A 100 -7.00 -3.80 -18.97
CA LEU A 100 -7.88 -3.35 -20.06
C LEU A 100 -7.82 -4.23 -21.32
N HIS A 101 -6.79 -5.07 -21.45
CA HIS A 101 -6.57 -5.92 -22.61
C HIS A 101 -7.48 -7.17 -22.61
N GLU A 102 -7.90 -7.63 -23.79
CA GLU A 102 -8.69 -8.86 -23.98
C GLU A 102 -7.92 -10.12 -23.55
N HIS A 103 -6.59 -10.09 -23.70
CA HIS A 103 -5.69 -11.17 -23.30
C HIS A 103 -4.61 -10.65 -22.35
N PRO A 104 -4.90 -10.47 -21.05
CA PRO A 104 -3.94 -9.90 -20.11
C PRO A 104 -2.66 -10.74 -19.93
N SER A 105 -2.78 -12.07 -20.11
CA SER A 105 -1.68 -13.01 -19.97
C SER A 105 -0.58 -12.79 -21.01
N SER A 106 -0.93 -12.51 -22.27
CA SER A 106 0.05 -12.32 -23.34
C SER A 106 0.96 -11.12 -23.08
N LEU A 107 0.39 -10.01 -22.60
CA LEU A 107 1.14 -8.81 -22.24
C LEU A 107 2.00 -9.01 -20.99
N ARG A 108 1.52 -9.81 -20.03
CA ARG A 108 2.28 -10.12 -18.80
C ARG A 108 3.53 -10.94 -19.10
N SER A 109 3.46 -11.83 -20.08
CA SER A 109 4.59 -12.64 -20.55
C SER A 109 5.44 -11.97 -21.62
N SER A 110 5.14 -10.74 -22.05
CA SER A 110 5.89 -10.08 -23.13
C SER A 110 7.34 -9.76 -22.73
N ASP A 111 8.29 -10.23 -23.52
CA ASP A 111 9.72 -10.03 -23.29
C ASP A 111 10.12 -8.56 -23.41
N ILE A 112 9.54 -7.81 -24.35
CA ILE A 112 9.88 -6.39 -24.53
C ILE A 112 9.40 -5.54 -23.34
N VAL A 113 8.19 -5.80 -22.85
CA VAL A 113 7.65 -5.11 -21.66
C VAL A 113 8.48 -5.46 -20.44
N ASN A 114 8.81 -6.74 -20.23
CA ASN A 114 9.62 -7.16 -19.09
C ASN A 114 11.06 -6.62 -19.16
N SER A 115 11.65 -6.55 -20.35
CA SER A 115 12.96 -5.94 -20.58
C SER A 115 12.97 -4.44 -20.29
N LEU A 116 11.92 -3.71 -20.68
CA LEU A 116 11.76 -2.29 -20.33
C LEU A 116 11.73 -2.13 -18.80
N ILE A 117 10.89 -2.88 -18.09
CA ILE A 117 10.78 -2.77 -16.62
C ILE A 117 12.13 -3.06 -15.94
N ALA A 118 12.86 -4.08 -16.40
CA ALA A 118 14.20 -4.38 -15.89
C ALA A 118 15.19 -3.23 -16.12
N SER A 119 15.16 -2.62 -17.31
CA SER A 119 15.99 -1.45 -17.65
C SER A 119 15.63 -0.21 -16.83
N LEU A 120 14.35 0.05 -16.57
CA LEU A 120 13.92 1.16 -15.72
C LEU A 120 14.34 0.96 -14.27
N LYS A 121 14.26 -0.28 -13.76
CA LYS A 121 14.71 -0.63 -12.41
C LYS A 121 16.20 -0.39 -12.21
N SER A 122 17.04 -0.66 -13.21
CA SER A 122 18.48 -0.41 -13.10
C SER A 122 18.84 1.08 -13.13
N ARG A 123 18.07 1.90 -13.84
CA ARG A 123 18.27 3.36 -13.94
C ARG A 123 17.85 4.13 -12.70
N ALA A 124 16.79 3.69 -12.04
CA ALA A 124 16.31 4.30 -10.81
C ALA A 124 15.91 3.18 -9.83
N PRO A 125 16.89 2.53 -9.18
CA PRO A 125 16.62 1.51 -8.20
C PRO A 125 15.66 2.07 -7.14
N PRO A 126 14.67 1.29 -6.68
CA PRO A 126 13.83 1.71 -5.57
C PRO A 126 14.73 2.14 -4.42
N GLN A 127 14.60 3.40 -4.01
CA GLN A 127 15.37 3.88 -2.87
C GLN A 127 14.97 3.06 -1.64
N PRO A 128 15.94 2.58 -0.85
CA PRO A 128 15.64 1.86 0.38
C PRO A 128 14.69 2.70 1.24
N ILE A 129 13.51 2.15 1.53
CA ILE A 129 12.57 2.76 2.49
C ILE A 129 13.10 2.61 3.92
N HIS A 130 14.16 1.82 4.12
CA HIS A 130 14.88 1.77 5.36
C HIS A 130 15.42 3.16 5.69
N ARG A 131 14.67 3.85 6.56
CA ARG A 131 15.20 4.93 7.39
C ARG A 131 16.50 4.43 8.01
N PRO A 132 17.52 5.29 8.15
CA PRO A 132 18.71 4.94 8.92
C PRO A 132 18.27 4.36 10.26
N THR A 133 19.01 3.36 10.76
CA THR A 133 18.83 2.80 12.10
C THR A 133 18.56 3.95 13.07
N VAL A 134 17.34 4.01 13.59
CA VAL A 134 16.94 5.10 14.48
C VAL A 134 17.64 4.86 15.80
N ASP A 135 18.57 5.74 16.17
CA ASP A 135 19.19 5.69 17.48
C ASP A 135 18.15 6.05 18.55
N LEU A 136 17.72 5.04 19.32
CA LEU A 136 16.78 5.20 20.43
C LEU A 136 17.48 5.57 21.74
N SER A 137 18.82 5.60 21.78
CA SER A 137 19.59 5.89 22.98
C SER A 137 19.18 7.20 23.66
N PRO A 138 18.94 8.32 22.94
CA PRO A 138 18.49 9.57 23.57
C PRO A 138 17.12 9.42 24.26
N SER A 139 16.18 8.75 23.60
CA SER A 139 14.83 8.52 24.13
C SER A 139 14.85 7.61 25.36
N LEU A 140 15.65 6.53 25.32
CA LEU A 140 15.82 5.63 26.46
C LEU A 140 16.48 6.34 27.65
N LYS A 141 17.50 7.17 27.41
CA LYS A 141 18.12 8.00 28.46
C LYS A 141 17.13 8.96 29.10
N ALA A 142 16.35 9.67 28.29
CA ALA A 142 15.33 10.60 28.79
C ALA A 142 14.27 9.91 29.65
N VAL A 143 13.80 8.73 29.23
CA VAL A 143 12.82 7.94 29.98
C VAL A 143 13.42 7.37 31.27
N ARG A 144 14.71 7.01 31.26
CA ARG A 144 15.41 6.52 32.46
C ARG A 144 15.54 7.59 33.54
N LEU A 145 15.79 8.84 33.16
CA LEU A 145 15.97 9.97 34.09
C LEU A 145 14.70 10.35 34.87
N ILE A 146 13.52 9.93 34.41
CA ILE A 146 12.27 10.15 35.14
C ILE A 146 12.26 9.20 36.35
N ASP A 147 12.48 9.75 37.54
CA ASP A 147 12.46 8.97 38.78
C ASP A 147 11.03 8.61 39.16
N ILE A 148 10.74 7.32 39.26
CA ILE A 148 9.42 6.80 39.64
C ILE A 148 9.25 6.72 41.17
N ASN A 149 10.34 6.79 41.93
CA ASN A 149 10.34 6.67 43.38
C ASN A 149 10.35 8.02 44.10
N ASP A 150 10.67 9.11 43.38
CA ASP A 150 10.58 10.47 43.92
C ASP A 150 9.13 10.95 43.91
N LEU A 151 8.60 11.25 45.10
CA LEU A 151 7.27 11.81 45.33
C LEU A 151 7.11 13.22 44.74
N SER A 152 8.21 13.88 44.43
CA SER A 152 8.25 15.20 43.78
C SER A 152 8.17 15.12 42.26
N THR A 153 8.23 13.91 41.67
CA THR A 153 8.16 13.75 40.22
C THR A 153 6.79 14.17 39.69
N PRO A 154 6.73 15.15 38.76
CA PRO A 154 5.48 15.59 38.18
C PRO A 154 4.72 14.46 37.47
N LEU A 155 3.41 14.39 37.69
CA LEU A 155 2.51 13.43 37.04
C LEU A 155 2.67 13.36 35.51
N PRO A 156 2.85 14.47 34.76
CA PRO A 156 3.08 14.40 33.31
C PRO A 156 4.32 13.59 32.91
N HIS A 157 5.38 13.61 33.71
CA HIS A 157 6.59 12.82 33.43
C HIS A 157 6.32 11.32 33.65
N LEU A 158 5.56 10.97 34.68
CA LEU A 158 5.14 9.58 34.90
C LEU A 158 4.24 9.07 33.76
N GLN A 159 3.31 9.91 33.29
CA GLN A 159 2.46 9.60 32.14
C GLN A 159 3.26 9.44 30.85
N GLN A 160 4.25 10.31 30.62
CA GLN A 160 5.15 10.22 29.47
C GLN A 160 5.97 8.92 29.48
N LYS A 161 6.53 8.56 30.65
CA LYS A 161 7.28 7.31 30.83
C LYS A 161 6.39 6.09 30.58
N LEU A 162 5.19 6.07 31.14
CA LEU A 162 4.21 5.00 30.93
C LEU A 162 3.82 4.87 29.46
N ALA A 163 3.43 5.98 28.81
CA ALA A 163 3.02 5.98 27.41
C ALA A 163 4.15 5.52 26.48
N PHE A 164 5.39 5.95 26.74
CA PHE A 164 6.56 5.49 25.99
C PHE A 164 6.80 4.00 26.15
N LEU A 165 6.83 3.50 27.39
CA LEU A 165 7.08 2.08 27.66
C LEU A 165 5.97 1.20 27.08
N LEU A 166 4.71 1.61 27.20
CA LEU A 166 3.58 0.89 26.65
C LEU A 166 3.59 0.89 25.11
N GLY A 167 3.90 2.05 24.50
CA GLY A 167 4.09 2.16 23.06
C GLY A 167 5.20 1.26 22.53
N MET A 168 6.32 1.16 23.25
CA MET A 168 7.46 0.31 22.87
C MET A 168 7.19 -1.17 23.11
N ALA A 169 6.54 -1.55 24.21
CA ALA A 169 6.28 -2.95 24.55
C ALA A 169 5.19 -3.57 23.67
N ALA A 170 4.17 -2.80 23.31
CA ALA A 170 3.02 -3.27 22.53
C ALA A 170 3.01 -2.75 21.07
N PHE A 171 4.07 -2.06 20.64
CA PHE A 171 4.19 -1.45 19.29
C PHE A 171 3.00 -0.56 18.92
N LEU A 172 2.47 0.18 19.89
CA LEU A 172 1.28 1.02 19.71
C LEU A 172 1.64 2.34 19.03
N ARG A 173 0.77 2.80 18.13
CA ARG A 173 0.83 4.16 17.59
C ARG A 173 0.27 5.15 18.61
N PRO A 174 0.63 6.45 18.52
CA PRO A 174 0.04 7.47 19.39
C PRO A 174 -1.49 7.49 19.39
N SER A 175 -2.13 7.20 18.25
CA SER A 175 -3.59 7.06 18.14
C SER A 175 -4.14 5.87 18.90
N ASP A 176 -3.39 4.77 18.98
CA ASP A 176 -3.80 3.56 19.67
C ASP A 176 -3.70 3.77 21.18
N LEU A 177 -2.66 4.46 21.64
CA LEU A 177 -2.52 4.91 23.04
C LEU A 177 -3.69 5.82 23.47
N HIS A 178 -4.10 6.75 22.60
CA HIS A 178 -5.22 7.65 22.88
C HIS A 178 -6.58 6.94 22.99
N ARG A 179 -6.70 5.75 22.39
CA ARG A 179 -7.93 4.95 22.37
C ARG A 179 -7.99 3.89 23.47
N ILE A 180 -6.99 3.84 24.36
CA ILE A 180 -7.01 2.89 25.48
C ILE A 180 -8.19 3.24 26.38
N ASP A 181 -9.17 2.35 26.42
CA ASP A 181 -10.30 2.42 27.32
C ASP A 181 -10.00 1.64 28.59
N PHE A 182 -9.90 2.37 29.71
CA PHE A 182 -9.62 1.80 31.02
C PHE A 182 -10.74 0.88 31.54
N THR A 183 -11.96 0.98 31.01
CA THR A 183 -13.08 0.11 31.38
C THR A 183 -12.97 -1.30 30.79
N VAL A 184 -12.20 -1.44 29.71
CA VAL A 184 -11.93 -2.73 29.06
C VAL A 184 -10.72 -3.42 29.69
N ALA A 185 -9.73 -2.64 30.17
CA ALA A 185 -8.51 -3.16 30.79
C ALA A 185 -8.77 -4.01 32.06
N ASP A 186 -9.84 -3.73 32.81
CA ASP A 186 -10.19 -4.40 34.06
C ASP A 186 -10.93 -5.75 33.86
N LYS A 187 -11.43 -6.02 32.65
CA LYS A 187 -12.24 -7.22 32.35
C LYS A 187 -11.45 -8.38 31.75
N ILE A 188 -10.15 -8.23 31.51
CA ILE A 188 -9.32 -9.21 30.81
C ILE A 188 -8.66 -10.17 31.80
N GLY A 189 -9.49 -10.85 32.59
CA GLY A 189 -9.12 -12.11 33.26
C GLY A 189 -9.51 -13.34 32.44
N ALA A 190 -10.35 -13.19 31.40
CA ALA A 190 -10.81 -14.29 30.57
C ALA A 190 -11.13 -13.82 29.15
N GLN A 191 -10.52 -14.50 28.17
CA GLN A 191 -10.89 -14.52 26.74
C GLN A 191 -10.37 -13.40 25.82
N ASN A 192 -9.19 -13.66 25.23
CA ASN A 192 -8.86 -13.58 23.80
C ASN A 192 -9.31 -12.34 22.98
N PHE A 193 -8.57 -11.23 23.06
CA PHE A 193 -7.76 -10.67 21.93
C PHE A 193 -6.95 -9.41 22.37
N PHE A 194 -5.81 -9.19 21.70
CA PHE A 194 -4.89 -8.03 21.69
C PHE A 194 -4.01 -7.66 22.90
N LEU A 195 -4.29 -8.13 24.12
CA LEU A 195 -3.38 -7.94 25.28
C LEU A 195 -3.03 -9.25 25.99
N ALA A 196 -2.88 -10.35 25.26
CA ALA A 196 -2.23 -11.54 25.80
C ALA A 196 -0.70 -11.37 25.79
N PHE A 197 -0.20 -10.30 26.40
CA PHE A 197 1.18 -10.30 26.84
C PHE A 197 1.21 -11.13 28.12
N ASN A 198 1.73 -12.35 27.99
CA ASN A 198 2.08 -13.19 29.13
C ASN A 198 2.80 -12.28 30.14
N TYR A 199 2.23 -12.05 31.33
CA TYR A 199 2.77 -11.10 32.31
C TYR A 199 4.27 -11.34 32.57
N HIS A 200 4.69 -12.60 32.45
CA HIS A 200 6.09 -13.00 32.51
C HIS A 200 6.95 -12.47 31.35
N TYR A 201 6.44 -12.45 30.12
CA TYR A 201 7.11 -11.85 28.95
C TYR A 201 7.12 -10.32 29.00
N LEU A 202 6.06 -9.68 29.47
CA LEU A 202 6.03 -8.21 29.60
C LEU A 202 7.01 -7.74 30.67
N LEU A 203 7.03 -8.38 31.85
CA LEU A 203 8.06 -8.13 32.86
C LEU A 203 9.46 -8.48 32.35
N MET A 204 9.62 -9.56 31.58
CA MET A 204 10.91 -9.93 31.01
C MET A 204 11.41 -8.91 29.98
N VAL A 205 10.56 -8.42 29.08
CA VAL A 205 10.93 -7.38 28.10
C VAL A 205 11.19 -6.05 28.79
N ILE A 206 10.38 -5.63 29.75
CA ILE A 206 10.62 -4.41 30.55
C ILE A 206 11.93 -4.55 31.34
N THR A 207 12.18 -5.70 31.97
CA THR A 207 13.41 -5.96 32.73
C THR A 207 14.64 -6.03 31.83
N ILE A 208 14.53 -6.63 30.64
CA ILE A 208 15.61 -6.70 29.64
C ILE A 208 15.92 -5.30 29.09
N VAL A 209 14.91 -4.50 28.77
CA VAL A 209 15.08 -3.11 28.31
C VAL A 209 15.65 -2.22 29.41
N MET A 210 15.29 -2.44 30.69
CA MET A 210 15.83 -1.69 31.83
C MET A 210 17.22 -2.17 32.29
N LYS A 211 17.63 -3.42 32.01
CA LYS A 211 18.94 -3.96 32.38
C LYS A 211 20.01 -3.83 31.29
N LEU A 212 19.62 -3.73 30.02
CA LEU A 212 20.58 -3.66 28.91
C LEU A 212 21.04 -2.23 28.57
N TYR A 213 20.48 -1.19 29.20
CA TYR A 213 20.86 0.22 28.97
C TYR A 213 20.90 1.08 30.24
#